data_AF-Q5BZP7-F1
#
_entry.id   AF-Q5BZP7-F1
#
_cell.length_a   1.000
_cell.length_b   1.000
_cell.length_c   1.000
_cell.angle_alpha   90.00
_cell.angle_beta   90.00
_cell.angle_gamma   90.00
#
_symmetry.space_group_name_H-M   'P 1'
#
loop_
_entity.id
_entity.type
_entity.pdbx_description
1 polymer ?
#
loop_
_entity_poly.entity_id
_entity_poly.type
_entity_poly.pdbx_seq_one_letter_code
_entity_poly.pdbx_strand_id
1 'polypeptide(L)'
;MMKTQCHIHFPDSNLNNSLLKSNQVSISGQLENVEKARKIIRDILPITFTFEIPYLNNENLQQNQNSLFIQQIQNIYNVEIIFRNHYTLVHYCKTTISVKGLTINAKMTKTVVHILMKRYYTQNIDTISVNMYMNM
;
A
#
# COMPACT_ATOMS: atom_id res chain seq x y z
N MET A 1 -2.16 -20.43 10.60
CA MET A 1 -2.37 -21.40 11.71
C MET A 1 -1.23 -22.41 11.82
N MET A 2 -0.91 -23.21 10.79
CA MET A 2 0.09 -24.29 10.90
C MET A 2 1.49 -23.87 11.38
N LYS A 3 1.98 -22.67 11.01
CA LYS A 3 3.35 -22.25 11.34
C LYS A 3 3.60 -22.02 12.83
N THR A 4 2.59 -21.69 13.62
CA THR A 4 2.75 -21.34 15.05
C THR A 4 1.98 -22.25 15.99
N GLN A 5 1.19 -23.21 15.47
CA GLN A 5 0.31 -24.05 16.28
C GLN A 5 -0.67 -23.24 17.17
N CYS A 6 -1.00 -22.01 16.77
CA CYS A 6 -1.98 -21.16 17.46
C CYS A 6 -3.36 -21.27 16.82
N HIS A 7 -4.39 -21.13 17.65
CA HIS A 7 -5.76 -20.92 17.20
C HIS A 7 -5.98 -19.42 17.00
N ILE A 8 -6.26 -19.01 15.76
CA ILE A 8 -6.47 -17.61 15.37
C ILE A 8 -7.93 -17.47 14.91
N HIS A 9 -8.70 -16.66 15.62
CA HIS A 9 -10.09 -16.35 15.26
C HIS A 9 -10.16 -14.92 14.73
N PHE A 10 -10.50 -14.78 13.45
CA PHE A 10 -10.84 -13.49 12.86
C PHE A 10 -12.31 -13.19 13.15
N PRO A 11 -12.68 -11.92 13.38
CA PRO A 11 -14.07 -11.56 13.53
C PRO A 11 -14.77 -11.85 12.20
N ASP A 12 -15.93 -12.53 12.25
CA ASP A 12 -16.71 -12.77 11.04
C ASP A 12 -17.04 -11.44 10.35
N SER A 13 -16.92 -11.43 9.03
CA SER A 13 -17.25 -10.27 8.20
C SER A 13 -18.75 -10.02 8.29
N ASN A 14 -19.17 -9.18 9.23
CA ASN A 14 -20.58 -8.87 9.42
C ASN A 14 -21.09 -8.00 8.28
N LEU A 15 -21.84 -8.59 7.35
CA LEU A 15 -22.50 -7.92 6.22
C LEU A 15 -23.55 -6.86 6.66
N ASN A 16 -24.03 -6.88 7.90
CA ASN A 16 -25.31 -6.23 8.25
C ASN A 16 -25.29 -5.11 9.30
N ASN A 17 -24.15 -4.69 9.87
CA ASN A 17 -24.19 -3.54 10.81
C ASN A 17 -22.89 -2.73 10.85
N SER A 18 -22.91 -1.52 10.29
CA SER A 18 -21.72 -0.67 10.08
C SER A 18 -21.22 0.04 11.35
N LEU A 19 -22.02 0.09 12.42
CA LEU A 19 -21.77 0.87 13.64
C LEU A 19 -21.02 0.11 14.74
N LEU A 20 -21.00 -1.23 14.69
CA LEU A 20 -20.36 -2.10 15.70
C LEU A 20 -19.26 -2.98 15.07
N LYS A 21 -18.44 -2.39 14.20
CA LYS A 21 -17.34 -3.12 13.54
C LYS A 21 -16.21 -3.38 14.53
N SER A 22 -15.96 -4.64 14.83
CA SER A 22 -14.75 -5.06 15.55
C SER A 22 -13.73 -5.59 14.55
N ASN A 23 -12.56 -4.95 14.49
CA ASN A 23 -11.38 -5.47 13.78
C ASN A 23 -10.49 -6.28 14.74
N GLN A 24 -11.04 -6.79 15.84
CA GLN A 24 -10.31 -7.54 16.85
C GLN A 24 -10.08 -8.99 16.40
N VAL A 25 -8.80 -9.36 16.23
CA VAL A 25 -8.39 -10.74 16.00
C VAL A 25 -7.99 -11.37 17.34
N SER A 26 -8.52 -12.57 17.62
CA SER A 26 -8.17 -13.34 18.83
C SER A 26 -7.14 -14.42 18.50
N ILE A 27 -6.12 -14.57 19.36
CA ILE A 27 -5.04 -15.56 19.21
C ILE A 27 -4.89 -16.31 20.53
N SER A 28 -5.03 -17.63 20.48
CA SER A 28 -4.90 -18.52 21.64
C SER A 28 -3.85 -19.60 21.38
N GLY A 29 -3.04 -19.89 22.39
CA GLY A 29 -1.98 -20.90 22.35
C GLY A 29 -0.90 -20.63 23.40
N GLN A 30 0.24 -21.31 23.28
CA GLN A 30 1.41 -21.05 24.13
C GLN A 30 1.95 -19.64 23.90
N LEU A 31 2.34 -18.94 24.97
CA LEU A 31 2.76 -17.53 24.95
C LEU A 31 3.73 -17.17 23.82
N GLU A 32 4.84 -17.92 23.70
CA GLU A 32 5.86 -17.68 22.67
C GLU A 32 5.31 -17.81 21.25
N ASN A 33 4.42 -18.78 21.05
CA ASN A 33 3.81 -19.04 19.76
C ASN A 33 2.74 -17.99 19.43
N VAL A 34 2.01 -17.51 20.42
CA VAL A 34 1.06 -16.39 20.30
C VAL A 34 1.80 -15.14 19.85
N GLU A 35 2.94 -14.81 20.46
CA GLU A 35 3.76 -13.66 20.06
C GLU A 35 4.33 -13.81 18.64
N LYS A 36 4.81 -15.00 18.27
CA LYS A 36 5.22 -15.29 16.89
C LYS A 36 4.07 -15.11 15.91
N ALA A 37 2.87 -15.60 16.24
CA ALA A 37 1.69 -15.48 15.40
C ALA A 37 1.26 -14.01 15.25
N ARG A 38 1.25 -13.27 16.36
CA ARG A 38 0.95 -11.83 16.39
C ARG A 38 1.92 -11.06 15.51
N LYS A 39 3.22 -11.34 15.61
CA LYS A 39 4.24 -10.71 14.75
C LYS A 39 4.00 -11.02 13.28
N ILE A 40 3.78 -12.29 12.92
CA ILE A 40 3.52 -12.69 11.52
C ILE A 40 2.29 -11.96 10.97
N ILE A 41 1.18 -11.91 11.73
CA ILE A 41 -0.03 -11.19 11.31
C ILE A 41 0.29 -9.72 11.06
N ARG A 42 1.02 -9.09 11.99
CA ARG A 42 1.42 -7.68 11.86
C ARG A 42 2.34 -7.45 10.67
N ASP A 43 3.24 -8.38 10.37
CA ASP A 43 4.24 -8.33 9.29
C ASP A 43 3.60 -8.48 7.89
N ILE A 44 2.45 -9.15 7.78
CA ILE A 44 1.70 -9.32 6.53
C ILE A 44 0.55 -8.31 6.37
N LEU A 45 0.41 -7.34 7.27
CA LEU A 45 -0.58 -6.28 7.09
C LEU A 45 -0.23 -5.45 5.84
N PRO A 46 -1.23 -5.08 5.02
CA PRO A 46 -1.00 -4.24 3.85
C PRO A 46 -0.69 -2.80 4.28
N ILE A 47 0.31 -2.19 3.65
CA ILE A 47 0.65 -0.78 3.77
C ILE A 47 0.54 -0.13 2.39
N THR A 48 -0.07 1.06 2.33
CA THR A 48 -0.21 1.82 1.08
C THR A 48 0.35 3.23 1.26
N PHE A 49 1.22 3.64 0.35
CA PHE A 49 1.67 5.02 0.22
C PHE A 49 1.02 5.64 -1.01
N THR A 50 0.48 6.83 -0.87
CA THR A 50 -0.25 7.52 -1.93
C THR A 50 0.26 8.93 -2.09
N PHE A 51 0.51 9.35 -3.33
CA PHE A 51 0.89 10.73 -3.67
C PHE A 51 0.27 11.14 -5.01
N GLU A 52 0.13 12.44 -5.25
CA GLU A 52 -0.60 13.00 -6.40
C GLU A 52 0.30 13.79 -7.35
N ILE A 53 0.38 13.37 -8.60
CA ILE A 53 1.13 14.07 -9.65
C ILE A 53 0.21 15.05 -10.41
N PRO A 54 0.58 16.34 -10.49
CA PRO A 54 -0.16 17.31 -11.30
C PRO A 54 -0.03 16.99 -12.80
N TYR A 55 -1.10 17.21 -13.56
CA TYR A 55 -1.21 16.87 -14.99
C TYR A 55 -0.47 17.85 -15.89
N LEU A 56 0.85 17.97 -15.70
CA LEU A 56 1.66 18.87 -16.50
C LEU A 56 2.17 18.25 -17.81
N ASN A 57 2.13 16.92 -18.00
CA ASN A 57 2.54 16.28 -19.28
C ASN A 57 1.93 14.89 -19.47
N ASN A 58 0.96 14.76 -20.40
CA ASN A 58 0.11 13.58 -20.56
C ASN A 58 0.72 12.38 -21.27
N GLU A 59 1.55 12.63 -22.29
CA GLU A 59 1.89 11.54 -23.22
C GLU A 59 2.82 10.50 -22.57
N ASN A 60 3.66 10.94 -21.62
CA ASN A 60 4.56 10.05 -20.91
C ASN A 60 3.88 9.24 -19.80
N LEU A 61 2.86 9.78 -19.11
CA LEU A 61 2.28 9.09 -17.95
C LEU A 61 1.50 7.84 -18.36
N GLN A 62 0.68 7.92 -19.41
CA GLN A 62 -0.10 6.76 -19.90
C GLN A 62 0.79 5.64 -20.44
N GLN A 63 1.86 5.98 -21.16
CA GLN A 63 2.83 4.98 -21.65
C GLN A 63 3.63 4.34 -20.50
N ASN A 64 3.82 5.05 -19.39
CA ASN A 64 4.63 4.54 -18.28
C ASN A 64 3.88 3.59 -17.33
N GLN A 65 2.54 3.64 -17.23
CA GLN A 65 1.77 2.80 -16.29
C GLN A 65 2.02 1.30 -16.50
N ASN A 66 2.16 0.88 -17.76
CA ASN A 66 2.43 -0.51 -18.16
C ASN A 66 3.87 -0.71 -18.65
N SER A 67 4.80 0.20 -18.31
CA SER A 67 6.19 0.07 -18.75
C SER A 67 6.88 -1.13 -18.10
N LEU A 68 7.85 -1.71 -18.81
CA LEU A 68 8.70 -2.78 -18.30
C LEU A 68 9.39 -2.36 -16.99
N PHE A 69 9.74 -1.07 -16.87
CA PHE A 69 10.31 -0.51 -15.65
C PHE A 69 9.39 -0.68 -14.43
N ILE A 70 8.10 -0.32 -14.56
CA ILE A 70 7.11 -0.49 -13.47
C ILE A 70 6.98 -1.97 -13.11
N GLN A 71 6.90 -2.86 -14.10
CA GLN A 71 6.80 -4.30 -13.84
C GLN A 71 8.05 -4.85 -13.12
N GLN A 72 9.24 -4.42 -13.53
CA GLN A 72 10.51 -4.82 -12.91
C GLN A 72 10.58 -4.38 -11.45
N ILE A 73 10.27 -3.11 -11.14
CA ILE A 73 10.33 -2.63 -9.75
C ILE A 73 9.26 -3.29 -8.87
N GLN A 74 8.06 -3.56 -9.40
CA GLN A 74 7.03 -4.30 -8.67
C GLN A 74 7.53 -5.69 -8.27
N ASN A 75 8.17 -6.39 -9.20
CA ASN A 75 8.71 -7.73 -8.96
C ASN A 75 9.91 -7.72 -8.02
N ILE A 76 10.88 -6.82 -8.23
CA ILE A 76 12.11 -6.75 -7.42
C ILE A 76 11.81 -6.38 -5.97
N TYR A 77 10.93 -5.41 -5.75
CA TYR A 77 10.62 -4.91 -4.41
C TYR A 77 9.37 -5.58 -3.80
N ASN A 78 8.71 -6.48 -4.54
CA ASN A 78 7.49 -7.17 -4.14
C ASN A 78 6.39 -6.20 -3.68
N VAL A 79 6.08 -5.23 -4.55
CA VAL A 79 5.06 -4.18 -4.34
C VAL A 79 4.08 -4.14 -5.51
N GLU A 80 2.89 -3.59 -5.28
CA GLU A 80 1.89 -3.30 -6.30
C GLU A 80 1.79 -1.78 -6.48
N ILE A 81 1.89 -1.29 -7.71
CA ILE A 81 1.81 0.13 -8.06
C ILE A 81 0.53 0.34 -8.86
N ILE A 82 -0.32 1.25 -8.40
CA ILE A 82 -1.60 1.57 -9.02
C ILE A 82 -1.63 3.05 -9.38
N PHE A 83 -1.99 3.33 -10.62
CA PHE A 83 -2.24 4.67 -11.10
C PHE A 83 -3.75 4.89 -11.19
N ARG A 84 -4.25 5.97 -10.57
CA ARG A 84 -5.65 6.39 -10.69
C ARG A 84 -5.70 7.81 -11.23
N ASN A 85 -6.25 7.96 -12.43
CA ASN A 85 -6.46 9.26 -13.03
C ASN A 85 -7.78 9.84 -12.51
N HIS A 86 -7.74 11.07 -12.02
CA HIS A 86 -8.91 11.85 -11.67
C HIS A 86 -9.11 12.92 -12.74
N TYR A 87 -10.21 12.80 -13.48
CA TYR A 87 -10.63 13.78 -14.48
C TYR A 87 -11.68 14.68 -13.84
N THR A 88 -11.36 15.96 -13.65
CA THR A 88 -12.34 16.96 -13.20
C THR A 88 -12.85 17.78 -14.38
N LEU A 89 -14.04 18.37 -14.24
CA LEU A 89 -14.68 19.19 -15.28
C LEU A 89 -13.93 20.49 -15.61
N VAL A 90 -13.11 20.97 -14.68
CA VAL A 90 -12.16 22.07 -14.89
C VAL A 90 -10.83 21.42 -15.26
N HIS A 91 -10.04 22.03 -16.15
CA HIS A 91 -8.80 21.56 -16.81
C HIS A 91 -7.66 20.98 -15.91
N TYR A 92 -7.94 20.70 -14.63
CA TYR A 92 -7.07 20.12 -13.65
C TYR A 92 -7.26 18.61 -13.54
N CYS A 93 -6.70 17.86 -14.47
CA CYS A 93 -6.56 16.42 -14.25
C CYS A 93 -5.46 16.19 -13.20
N LYS A 94 -5.56 15.09 -12.45
CA LYS A 94 -4.48 14.67 -11.54
C LYS A 94 -4.35 13.15 -11.53
N THR A 95 -3.14 12.66 -11.34
CA THR A 95 -2.90 11.21 -11.23
C THR A 95 -2.46 10.88 -9.83
N THR A 96 -3.25 10.06 -9.14
CA THR A 96 -2.90 9.50 -7.84
C THR A 96 -2.12 8.20 -8.06
N ILE A 97 -0.89 8.14 -7.56
CA ILE A 97 -0.11 6.91 -7.52
C ILE A 97 -0.23 6.30 -6.13
N SER A 98 -0.61 5.03 -6.06
CA SER A 98 -0.62 4.23 -4.85
C SER A 98 0.40 3.10 -4.95
N VAL A 99 1.37 3.06 -4.04
CA VAL A 99 2.33 1.97 -3.89
C VAL A 99 1.93 1.15 -2.68
N LYS A 100 1.51 -0.10 -2.92
CA LYS A 100 1.09 -1.05 -1.91
C LYS A 100 2.19 -2.08 -1.65
N GLY A 101 2.41 -2.41 -0.40
CA GLY A 101 3.26 -3.51 0.01
C GLY A 101 2.78 -4.12 1.32
N LEU A 102 3.63 -4.91 1.94
CA LEU A 102 3.42 -5.43 3.29
C LEU A 102 4.22 -4.61 4.30
N THR A 103 3.77 -4.56 5.55
CA THR A 103 4.49 -3.87 6.64
C THR A 103 5.91 -4.39 6.82
N ILE A 104 6.15 -5.69 6.68
CA ILE A 104 7.50 -6.28 6.73
C ILE A 104 8.44 -5.68 5.67
N ASN A 105 7.88 -5.31 4.51
CA ASN A 105 8.61 -4.74 3.38
C ASN A 105 8.47 -3.21 3.29
N ALA A 106 7.96 -2.55 4.33
CA ALA A 106 7.64 -1.11 4.28
C ALA A 106 8.82 -0.22 3.88
N LYS A 107 10.07 -0.61 4.24
CA LYS A 107 11.29 0.11 3.81
C LYS A 107 11.45 0.06 2.28
N MET A 108 11.24 -1.11 1.68
CA MET A 108 11.31 -1.30 0.23
C MET A 108 10.19 -0.52 -0.48
N THR A 109 8.98 -0.55 0.08
CA THR A 109 7.85 0.24 -0.44
C THR A 109 8.18 1.74 -0.45
N LYS A 110 8.80 2.27 0.61
CA LYS A 110 9.26 3.67 0.66
C LYS A 110 10.33 3.99 -0.38
N THR A 111 11.29 3.07 -0.60
CA THR A 111 12.30 3.24 -1.67
C THR A 111 11.63 3.35 -3.03
N VAL A 112 10.64 2.50 -3.33
CA VAL A 112 9.88 2.57 -4.59
C VAL A 112 9.14 3.90 -4.72
N VAL A 113 8.48 4.38 -3.66
CA VAL A 113 7.85 5.70 -3.65
C VAL A 113 8.86 6.79 -4.01
N HIS A 114 10.04 6.76 -3.40
CA HIS A 114 11.10 7.74 -3.69
C HIS A 114 11.59 7.67 -5.14
N ILE A 115 11.77 6.46 -5.69
CA ILE A 115 12.14 6.25 -7.10
C ILE A 115 11.09 6.86 -8.04
N LEU A 116 9.80 6.61 -7.76
CA LEU A 116 8.71 7.15 -8.58
C LEU A 116 8.60 8.66 -8.44
N MET A 117 8.72 9.21 -7.24
CA MET A 117 8.73 10.66 -7.02
C MET A 117 9.87 11.33 -7.79
N LYS A 118 11.09 10.81 -7.70
CA LYS A 118 12.23 11.34 -8.47
C LYS A 118 12.03 11.24 -9.98
N ARG A 119 11.32 10.21 -10.46
CA ARG A 119 11.05 10.03 -11.89
C ARG A 119 9.99 10.99 -12.42
N TYR A 120 8.95 11.27 -11.64
CA TYR A 120 7.83 12.09 -12.09
C TYR A 120 7.93 13.57 -11.68
N TYR A 121 8.73 13.91 -10.67
CA TYR A 121 9.02 15.28 -10.28
C TYR A 121 10.48 15.59 -10.51
N THR A 122 10.75 16.51 -11.44
CA THR A 122 12.09 17.02 -11.74
C THR A 122 12.53 18.12 -10.78
N GLN A 123 11.58 18.76 -10.07
CA GLN A 123 11.80 19.83 -9.10
C GLN A 123 10.81 19.72 -7.93
N ASN A 124 11.16 20.24 -6.75
CA ASN A 124 10.30 20.34 -5.55
C ASN A 124 9.78 19.00 -5.00
N ILE A 125 10.64 17.98 -4.90
CA ILE A 125 10.29 16.68 -4.29
C ILE A 125 9.88 16.85 -2.81
N ASP A 126 10.52 17.78 -2.10
CA ASP A 126 10.33 17.98 -0.65
C ASP A 126 9.00 18.64 -0.28
N THR A 127 8.27 19.20 -1.25
CA THR A 127 6.98 19.86 -0.99
C THR A 127 5.77 18.96 -1.24
N ILE A 128 5.98 17.72 -1.69
CA ILE A 128 4.89 16.80 -2.07
C ILE A 128 4.43 16.02 -0.84
N SER A 129 3.14 16.10 -0.54
CA SER A 129 2.55 15.28 0.52
C SER A 129 2.42 13.82 0.08
N VAL A 130 3.00 12.93 0.88
CA VAL A 130 2.81 11.48 0.75
C VAL A 130 1.94 11.01 1.91
N ASN A 131 0.75 10.51 1.59
CA ASN A 131 -0.16 9.95 2.56
C ASN A 131 0.14 8.46 2.76
N MET A 132 0.29 8.03 4.01
CA MET A 132 0.48 6.63 4.36
C MET A 132 -0.78 6.10 5.04
N TYR A 133 -1.30 4.98 4.53
CA TYR A 133 -2.44 4.28 5.11
C TYR A 133 -2.05 2.84 5.44
N MET A 134 -2.42 2.40 6.64
CA MET A 134 -2.43 0.99 7.04
C MET A 134 -3.89 0.59 7.23
N ASN A 135 -4.33 -0.43 6.49
CA ASN A 135 -5.63 -1.02 6.75
C ASN A 135 -5.47 -2.00 7.90
N MET A 136 -6.05 -1.65 9.05
CA MET A 136 -6.11 -2.47 10.27
C MET A 136 -7.43 -3.20 10.35
#